data_AF-T0YDP8-F1
#
_entry.id   AF-T0YDP8-F1
#
_cell.length_a   1.000
_cell.length_b   1.000
_cell.length_c   1.000
_cell.angle_alpha   90.00
_cell.angle_beta   90.00
_cell.angle_gamma   90.00
#
_symmetry.space_group_name_H-M   'P 1'
#
loop_
_entity.id
_entity.type
_entity.pdbx_description
1 polymer ?
#
loop_
_entity_poly.entity_id
_entity_poly.type
_entity_poly.pdbx_seq_one_letter_code
_entity_poly.pdbx_strand_id
1 'polypeptide(L)'
;GYGFNKAHAVAYGLISYQTAYFKANYPLEYMTALLNSRAGDFERVKRVILDARARHISVLAPDVNRSQAAFSVWLGPAASVAPVSEASGEIIYGLQQIKNVGEGAAEAVVAAREGEGPFKSLVDLCRRVRSRDLNRRVLEALIKSGACDVLGDRGWLLAELDNA
;
A
#
# COMPACT_ATOMS: atom_id res chain seq x y z
N GLY A 1 -29.25 -12.88 -36.08
CA GLY A 1 -29.79 -11.74 -35.32
C GLY A 1 -28.99 -11.54 -34.05
N TYR A 2 -28.81 -10.30 -33.59
CA TYR A 2 -27.95 -9.90 -32.45
C TYR A 2 -28.76 -9.66 -31.15
N GLY A 3 -29.86 -10.38 -30.94
CA GLY A 3 -30.70 -10.22 -29.75
C GLY A 3 -29.96 -10.68 -28.48
N PHE A 4 -29.99 -9.87 -27.43
CA PHE A 4 -29.28 -10.14 -26.16
C PHE A 4 -30.26 -10.26 -24.99
N ASN A 5 -29.93 -11.10 -24.00
CA ASN A 5 -30.80 -11.34 -22.84
C ASN A 5 -30.89 -10.10 -21.94
N LYS A 6 -32.10 -9.55 -21.77
CA LYS A 6 -32.34 -8.34 -20.98
C LYS A 6 -32.00 -8.50 -19.50
N ALA A 7 -32.34 -9.63 -18.88
CA ALA A 7 -32.06 -9.85 -17.45
C ALA A 7 -30.55 -9.86 -17.18
N HIS A 8 -29.77 -10.52 -18.04
CA HIS A 8 -28.31 -10.50 -17.96
C HIS A 8 -27.75 -9.09 -18.17
N ALA A 9 -28.22 -8.37 -19.19
CA ALA A 9 -27.78 -7.00 -19.47
C ALA A 9 -28.04 -6.05 -18.29
N VAL A 10 -29.21 -6.12 -17.66
CA VAL A 10 -29.57 -5.26 -16.53
C VAL A 10 -28.69 -5.54 -15.32
N ALA A 11 -28.43 -6.81 -15.00
CA ALA A 11 -27.60 -7.17 -13.85
C ALA A 11 -26.18 -6.62 -13.96
N TYR A 12 -25.51 -6.80 -15.12
CA TYR A 12 -24.17 -6.24 -15.35
C TYR A 12 -24.17 -4.72 -15.50
N GLY A 13 -25.24 -4.15 -16.07
CA GLY A 13 -25.44 -2.70 -16.15
C GLY A 13 -25.47 -2.05 -14.77
N LEU A 14 -26.13 -2.67 -13.79
CA LEU A 14 -26.17 -2.17 -12.42
C LEU A 14 -24.79 -2.17 -11.75
N ILE A 15 -24.01 -3.25 -11.88
CA ILE A 15 -22.64 -3.31 -11.34
C ILE A 15 -21.74 -2.27 -12.01
N SER A 16 -21.89 -2.09 -13.33
CA SER A 16 -21.16 -1.07 -14.08
C SER A 16 -21.50 0.35 -13.61
N TYR A 17 -22.78 0.61 -13.32
CA TYR A 17 -23.20 1.89 -12.76
C TYR A 17 -22.63 2.12 -11.36
N GLN A 18 -22.68 1.13 -10.48
CA GLN A 18 -22.13 1.22 -9.12
C GLN A 18 -20.62 1.48 -9.12
N THR A 19 -19.88 0.76 -9.97
CA THR A 19 -18.43 0.97 -10.10
C THR A 19 -18.11 2.37 -10.67
N ALA A 20 -18.88 2.85 -11.64
CA ALA A 20 -18.76 4.21 -12.15
C ALA A 20 -19.08 5.27 -11.06
N TYR A 21 -20.09 5.02 -10.24
CA TYR A 21 -20.47 5.88 -9.12
C TYR A 21 -19.32 6.02 -8.10
N PHE A 22 -18.72 4.92 -7.64
CA PHE A 22 -17.58 4.99 -6.73
C PHE A 22 -16.37 5.67 -7.37
N LYS A 23 -16.11 5.38 -8.65
CA LYS A 23 -15.00 6.00 -9.38
C LYS A 23 -15.15 7.52 -9.55
N ALA A 24 -16.39 8.03 -9.58
CA ALA A 24 -16.68 9.46 -9.72
C ALA A 24 -16.72 10.19 -8.38
N ASN A 25 -17.32 9.59 -7.35
CA ASN A 25 -17.57 10.25 -6.06
C ASN A 25 -16.54 9.93 -4.97
N TYR A 26 -15.89 8.76 -5.05
CA TYR A 26 -14.89 8.28 -4.08
C TYR A 26 -13.62 7.79 -4.79
N PRO A 27 -12.97 8.66 -5.59
CA PRO A 27 -11.89 8.24 -6.47
C PRO A 27 -10.68 7.70 -5.70
N LEU A 28 -10.39 8.24 -4.53
CA LEU A 28 -9.24 7.85 -3.70
C LEU A 28 -9.41 6.43 -3.14
N GLU A 29 -10.55 6.18 -2.49
CA GLU A 29 -10.92 4.89 -1.92
C GLU A 29 -11.12 3.84 -3.01
N TYR A 30 -11.76 4.22 -4.12
CA TYR A 30 -11.94 3.35 -5.28
C TYR A 30 -10.60 2.90 -5.85
N MET A 31 -9.64 3.82 -6.04
CA MET A 31 -8.31 3.46 -6.55
C MET A 31 -7.53 2.61 -5.56
N THR A 32 -7.67 2.87 -4.26
CA THR A 32 -7.06 2.05 -3.20
C THR A 32 -7.62 0.62 -3.20
N ALA A 33 -8.95 0.47 -3.29
CA ALA A 33 -9.62 -0.82 -3.40
C ALA A 33 -9.22 -1.54 -4.69
N LEU A 34 -9.08 -0.81 -5.81
CA LEU A 34 -8.66 -1.36 -7.08
C LEU A 34 -7.21 -1.89 -7.02
N LEU A 35 -6.31 -1.18 -6.35
CA LEU A 35 -4.94 -1.63 -6.10
C LEU A 35 -4.92 -2.92 -5.27
N ASN A 36 -5.69 -2.96 -4.17
CA ASN A 36 -5.78 -4.15 -3.31
C ASN A 36 -6.41 -5.36 -4.04
N SER A 37 -7.41 -5.15 -4.90
CA SER A 37 -8.03 -6.23 -5.68
C SER A 37 -7.09 -6.89 -6.71
N ARG A 38 -6.00 -6.19 -7.06
CA ARG A 38 -4.98 -6.64 -8.02
C ARG A 38 -3.67 -7.03 -7.33
N ALA A 39 -3.72 -7.23 -6.02
CA ALA A 39 -2.61 -7.74 -5.22
C ALA A 39 -1.98 -8.96 -5.89
N GLY A 40 -0.64 -8.97 -5.97
CA GLY A 40 0.13 -10.06 -6.58
C GLY A 40 0.36 -9.96 -8.10
N ASP A 41 -0.34 -9.09 -8.84
CA ASP A 41 -0.05 -8.82 -10.27
C ASP A 41 0.61 -7.44 -10.42
N PHE A 42 1.94 -7.42 -10.42
CA PHE A 42 2.74 -6.19 -10.48
C PHE A 42 2.48 -5.34 -11.74
N GLU A 43 2.21 -5.96 -12.89
CA GLU A 43 1.93 -5.23 -14.13
C GLU A 43 0.55 -4.56 -14.10
N ARG A 44 -0.44 -5.21 -13.46
CA ARG A 44 -1.74 -4.60 -13.22
C ARG A 44 -1.66 -3.47 -12.19
N VAL A 45 -0.94 -3.67 -11.09
CA VAL A 45 -0.73 -2.64 -10.06
C VAL A 45 -0.07 -1.41 -10.67
N LYS A 46 1.00 -1.59 -11.47
CA LYS A 46 1.68 -0.50 -12.18
C LYS A 46 0.72 0.33 -13.04
N ARG A 47 -0.16 -0.33 -13.81
CA ARG A 47 -1.18 0.36 -14.61
C ARG A 47 -2.13 1.19 -13.76
N VAL A 48 -2.59 0.66 -12.63
CA VAL A 48 -3.46 1.40 -11.70
C VAL A 48 -2.75 2.60 -11.11
N ILE A 49 -1.48 2.48 -10.77
CA ILE A 49 -0.69 3.61 -10.23
C ILE A 49 -0.54 4.72 -11.28
N LEU A 50 -0.32 4.36 -12.55
CA LEU A 50 -0.26 5.34 -13.64
C LEU A 50 -1.63 6.02 -13.84
N ASP A 51 -2.72 5.26 -13.80
CA ASP A 51 -4.09 5.80 -13.87
C ASP A 51 -4.40 6.73 -12.69
N ALA A 52 -3.94 6.39 -11.47
CA ALA A 52 -4.10 7.23 -10.28
C ALA A 52 -3.37 8.56 -10.46
N ARG A 53 -2.11 8.52 -10.91
CA ARG A 53 -1.30 9.72 -11.17
C ARG A 53 -1.91 10.60 -12.26
N ALA A 54 -2.45 10.00 -13.32
CA ALA A 54 -3.16 10.72 -14.39
C ALA A 54 -4.43 11.43 -13.88
N ARG A 55 -4.96 11.02 -12.73
CA ARG A 55 -6.11 11.62 -12.04
C ARG A 55 -5.69 12.51 -10.86
N HIS A 56 -4.42 12.90 -10.79
CA HIS A 56 -3.85 13.72 -9.72
C HIS A 56 -3.94 13.07 -8.32
N ILE A 57 -4.03 11.74 -8.25
CA ILE A 57 -3.99 10.99 -6.99
C ILE A 57 -2.53 10.54 -6.76
N SER A 58 -1.91 11.07 -5.72
CA SER A 58 -0.56 10.68 -5.31
C SER A 58 -0.55 9.28 -4.70
N VAL A 59 0.40 8.46 -5.17
CA VAL A 59 0.74 7.18 -4.55
C VAL A 59 2.13 7.32 -3.94
N LEU A 60 2.19 7.38 -2.61
CA LEU A 60 3.41 7.49 -1.83
C LEU A 60 4.20 6.17 -1.86
N ALA A 61 5.51 6.28 -1.70
CA ALA A 61 6.38 5.14 -1.49
C ALA A 61 6.00 4.37 -0.21
N PRO A 62 6.35 3.08 -0.10
CA PRO A 62 6.16 2.37 1.16
C PRO A 62 6.99 3.01 2.29
N ASP A 63 6.52 2.90 3.52
CA ASP A 63 7.18 3.39 4.74
C ASP A 63 6.84 2.45 5.90
N VAL A 64 7.82 1.83 6.54
CA VAL A 64 7.58 0.91 7.68
C VAL A 64 6.83 1.55 8.85
N ASN A 65 6.93 2.87 9.01
CA ASN A 65 6.28 3.61 10.08
C ASN A 65 4.87 4.11 9.73
N ARG A 66 4.45 4.04 8.47
CA ARG A 66 3.15 4.59 8.00
C ARG A 66 2.32 3.61 7.19
N SER A 67 2.95 2.76 6.38
CA SER A 67 2.28 1.80 5.50
C SER A 67 1.58 0.72 6.30
N GLN A 68 0.39 0.32 5.83
CA GLN A 68 -0.26 -0.89 6.31
C GLN A 68 0.19 -2.11 5.49
N ALA A 69 -0.28 -3.30 5.87
CA ALA A 69 -0.02 -4.50 5.08
C ALA A 69 -0.55 -4.32 3.65
N ALA A 70 -1.81 -3.89 3.49
CA ALA A 70 -2.45 -3.55 2.21
C ALA A 70 -2.24 -2.07 1.83
N PHE A 71 -2.54 -1.70 0.58
CA PHE A 71 -2.64 -0.29 0.21
C PHE A 71 -3.69 0.39 1.08
N SER A 72 -3.36 1.56 1.61
CA SER A 72 -4.26 2.33 2.46
C SER A 72 -4.26 3.81 2.08
N VAL A 73 -5.29 4.51 2.53
CA VAL A 73 -5.36 5.96 2.40
C VAL A 73 -4.62 6.60 3.57
N TRP A 74 -3.73 7.54 3.27
CA TRP A 74 -3.02 8.37 4.23
C TRP A 74 -3.53 9.81 4.12
N LEU A 75 -4.04 10.35 5.22
CA LEU A 75 -4.66 11.68 5.27
C LEU A 75 -3.70 12.77 5.78
N GLY A 76 -2.42 12.46 5.96
CA GLY A 76 -1.45 13.40 6.51
C GLY A 76 -1.58 13.67 8.02
N PRO A 77 -0.58 14.32 8.63
CA PRO A 77 -0.62 14.71 10.05
C PRO A 77 -1.59 15.87 10.35
N ALA A 78 -2.04 16.61 9.33
CA ALA A 78 -2.92 17.78 9.48
C ALA A 78 -4.42 17.44 9.51
N ALA A 79 -4.81 16.21 9.20
CA ALA A 79 -6.22 15.80 9.12
C ALA A 79 -6.87 15.42 10.46
N SER A 80 -6.16 15.49 11.60
CA SER A 80 -6.77 15.19 12.90
C SER A 80 -7.74 16.27 13.40
N VAL A 81 -7.84 17.43 12.71
CA VAL A 81 -8.63 18.59 13.18
C VAL A 81 -9.62 19.15 12.14
N ALA A 82 -9.54 18.75 10.87
CA ALA A 82 -10.41 19.29 9.82
C ALA A 82 -11.26 18.20 9.15
N PRO A 83 -12.54 18.45 8.83
CA PRO A 83 -13.33 17.53 8.03
C PRO A 83 -12.60 17.31 6.71
N VAL A 84 -12.51 16.04 6.32
CA VAL A 84 -11.85 15.56 5.09
C VAL A 84 -12.47 16.28 3.89
N SER A 85 -11.91 17.42 3.52
CA SER A 85 -12.23 18.04 2.24
C SER A 85 -11.70 17.11 1.15
N GLU A 86 -12.51 16.90 0.11
CA GLU A 86 -12.47 15.87 -0.94
C GLU A 86 -11.15 15.66 -1.71
N ALA A 87 -10.02 16.26 -1.33
CA ALA A 87 -8.79 16.30 -2.12
C ALA A 87 -7.46 16.10 -1.36
N SER A 88 -7.45 15.90 -0.03
CA SER A 88 -6.18 15.91 0.74
C SER A 88 -5.64 14.54 1.15
N GLY A 89 -6.17 13.45 0.60
CA GLY A 89 -5.70 12.10 0.90
C GLY A 89 -4.77 11.55 -0.18
N GLU A 90 -3.71 10.88 0.25
CA GLU A 90 -2.76 10.18 -0.62
C GLU A 90 -2.89 8.67 -0.42
N ILE A 91 -2.55 7.87 -1.44
CA ILE A 91 -2.49 6.42 -1.29
C ILE A 91 -1.10 6.05 -0.82
N ILE A 92 -0.96 5.34 0.29
CA ILE A 92 0.33 4.79 0.72
C ILE A 92 0.49 3.35 0.26
N TYR A 93 1.68 3.03 -0.23
CA TYR A 93 1.98 1.70 -0.74
C TYR A 93 1.93 0.66 0.38
N GLY A 94 1.23 -0.46 0.15
CA GLY A 94 1.12 -1.55 1.12
C GLY A 94 2.41 -2.37 1.21
N LEU A 95 2.86 -2.71 2.43
CA LEU A 95 4.10 -3.46 2.64
C LEU A 95 4.06 -4.84 1.99
N GLN A 96 2.90 -5.50 1.99
CA GLN A 96 2.74 -6.84 1.39
C GLN A 96 2.87 -6.83 -0.15
N GLN A 97 2.80 -5.65 -0.77
CA GLN A 97 2.84 -5.47 -2.24
C GLN A 97 4.26 -5.21 -2.74
N ILE A 98 5.25 -5.24 -1.85
CA ILE A 98 6.66 -5.16 -2.18
C ILE A 98 7.12 -6.54 -2.62
N LYS A 99 7.81 -6.63 -3.76
CA LYS A 99 8.32 -7.89 -4.28
C LYS A 99 9.21 -8.58 -3.23
N ASN A 100 8.93 -9.85 -2.93
CA ASN A 100 9.57 -10.68 -1.90
C ASN A 100 9.15 -10.41 -0.45
N VAL A 101 8.28 -9.44 -0.17
CA VAL A 101 7.68 -9.28 1.15
C VAL A 101 6.39 -10.09 1.17
N GLY A 102 6.30 -11.08 2.06
CA GLY A 102 5.08 -11.87 2.26
C GLY A 102 4.07 -11.16 3.15
N GLU A 103 2.82 -11.61 3.14
CA GLU A 103 1.74 -11.13 4.00
C GLU A 103 2.11 -11.23 5.49
N GLY A 104 2.56 -12.40 5.95
CA GLY A 104 2.96 -12.59 7.35
C GLY A 104 4.11 -11.69 7.82
N ALA A 105 5.06 -11.37 6.94
CA ALA A 105 6.12 -10.41 7.25
C ALA A 105 5.56 -8.97 7.35
N ALA A 106 4.69 -8.57 6.43
CA ALA A 106 4.06 -7.25 6.46
C ALA A 106 3.17 -7.05 7.69
N GLU A 107 2.37 -8.06 8.05
CA GLU A 107 1.53 -8.05 9.25
C GLU A 107 2.37 -8.01 10.53
N ALA A 108 3.46 -8.77 10.61
CA ALA A 108 4.36 -8.74 11.76
C ALA A 108 5.00 -7.36 11.97
N VAL A 109 5.38 -6.67 10.89
CA VAL A 109 5.91 -5.30 10.96
C VAL A 109 4.85 -4.34 11.49
N VAL A 110 3.61 -4.42 10.97
CA VAL A 110 2.50 -3.59 11.42
C VAL A 110 2.15 -3.85 12.89
N ALA A 111 2.04 -5.11 13.29
CA ALA A 111 1.74 -5.51 14.67
C ALA A 111 2.81 -5.04 15.65
N ALA A 112 4.09 -5.20 15.30
CA ALA A 112 5.19 -4.72 16.13
C ALA A 112 5.13 -3.19 16.30
N ARG A 113 4.85 -2.45 15.22
CA ARG A 113 4.69 -0.99 15.24
C ARG A 113 3.52 -0.55 16.11
N GLU A 114 2.37 -1.21 16.01
CA GLU A 114 1.18 -0.88 16.80
C GLU A 114 1.38 -1.17 18.29
N GLY A 115 2.17 -2.19 18.64
CA GLY A 115 2.47 -2.55 20.03
C GLY A 115 3.43 -1.58 20.75
N GLU A 116 4.52 -1.16 20.11
CA GLU A 116 5.57 -0.37 20.79
C GLU A 116 5.90 0.97 20.09
N GLY A 117 5.10 1.38 19.09
CA GLY A 117 5.24 2.66 18.38
C GLY A 117 6.16 2.62 17.14
N PRO A 118 6.52 3.78 16.56
CA PRO A 118 7.33 3.84 15.34
C PRO A 118 8.75 3.28 15.56
N PHE A 119 9.30 2.66 14.52
CA PHE A 119 10.68 2.16 14.50
C PHE A 119 11.67 3.32 14.42
N LYS A 120 12.73 3.25 15.23
CA LYS A 120 13.77 4.28 15.31
C LYS A 120 15.04 3.96 14.51
N SER A 121 15.28 2.68 14.24
CA SER A 121 16.44 2.21 13.48
C SER A 121 16.17 0.84 12.88
N LEU A 122 17.04 0.39 11.96
CA LEU A 122 16.95 -0.96 11.40
C LEU A 122 17.09 -2.04 12.48
N VAL A 123 17.98 -1.82 13.46
CA VAL A 123 18.18 -2.74 14.59
C VAL A 123 16.92 -2.82 15.45
N ASP A 124 16.23 -1.70 15.68
CA ASP A 124 14.96 -1.66 16.40
C ASP A 124 13.88 -2.47 15.67
N LEU A 125 13.78 -2.31 14.35
CA LEU A 125 12.87 -3.09 13.50
C LEU A 125 13.17 -4.60 13.59
N CYS A 126 14.43 -5.01 13.41
CA CYS A 126 14.82 -6.42 13.49
C CYS A 126 14.59 -7.02 14.88
N ARG A 127 14.79 -6.25 15.96
CA ARG A 127 14.61 -6.72 17.34
C ARG A 127 13.14 -6.93 17.70
N ARG A 128 12.27 -6.02 17.26
CA ARG A 128 10.83 -6.00 17.60
C ARG A 128 10.01 -6.93 16.72
N VAL A 129 10.34 -7.02 15.44
CA VAL A 129 9.66 -7.90 14.50
C VAL A 129 10.22 -9.33 14.65
N ARG A 130 9.80 -10.02 15.70
CA ARG A 130 10.17 -11.41 15.99
C ARG A 130 9.34 -12.40 15.16
N SER A 131 9.39 -12.26 13.85
CA SER A 131 8.75 -13.21 12.92
C SER A 131 9.80 -14.05 12.20
N ARG A 132 9.51 -15.35 12.05
CA ARG A 132 10.30 -16.24 11.18
C ARG A 132 10.27 -15.81 9.72
N ASP A 133 9.25 -15.03 9.35
CA ASP A 133 9.05 -14.55 7.98
C ASP A 133 9.92 -13.32 7.66
N LEU A 134 10.48 -12.65 8.67
CA LEU A 134 11.40 -11.52 8.47
C LEU A 134 12.83 -12.02 8.26
N ASN A 135 13.08 -12.62 7.10
CA ASN A 135 14.41 -13.07 6.71
C ASN A 135 15.21 -11.93 6.02
N ARG A 136 16.50 -12.19 5.80
CA ARG A 136 17.41 -11.23 5.13
C ARG A 136 16.89 -10.78 3.76
N ARG A 137 16.28 -11.67 2.98
CA ARG A 137 15.71 -11.34 1.66
C ARG A 137 14.55 -10.36 1.76
N VAL A 138 13.72 -10.47 2.79
CA VAL A 138 12.63 -9.53 3.08
C VAL A 138 13.20 -8.17 3.50
N LEU A 139 14.19 -8.14 4.38
CA LEU A 139 14.84 -6.91 4.82
C LEU A 139 15.50 -6.15 3.65
N GLU A 140 16.23 -6.85 2.78
CA GLU A 140 16.78 -6.26 1.56
C GLU A 140 15.69 -5.69 0.64
N ALA A 141 14.55 -6.38 0.51
CA ALA A 141 13.43 -5.92 -0.31
C ALA A 141 12.78 -4.65 0.29
N LEU A 142 12.61 -4.60 1.61
CA LEU A 142 12.11 -3.42 2.32
C LEU A 142 13.05 -2.22 2.13
N ILE A 143 14.36 -2.41 2.26
CA ILE A 143 15.34 -1.33 2.06
C ILE A 143 15.36 -0.88 0.59
N LYS A 144 15.44 -1.81 -0.37
CA LYS A 144 15.52 -1.49 -1.82
C LYS A 144 14.25 -0.81 -2.34
N SER A 145 13.09 -1.11 -1.75
CA SER A 145 11.80 -0.50 -2.11
C SER A 145 11.60 0.91 -1.51
N GLY A 146 12.46 1.34 -0.59
CA GLY A 146 12.35 2.62 0.10
C GLY A 146 11.53 2.60 1.38
N ALA A 147 11.03 1.43 1.80
CA ALA A 147 10.23 1.31 3.01
C ALA A 147 11.00 1.74 4.27
N CYS A 148 12.32 1.60 4.26
CA CYS A 148 13.19 1.94 5.39
C CYS A 148 13.88 3.31 5.24
N ASP A 149 13.52 4.16 4.28
CA ASP A 149 14.20 5.45 4.05
C ASP A 149 14.10 6.40 5.25
N VAL A 150 13.07 6.23 6.09
CA VAL A 150 12.91 6.98 7.35
C VAL A 150 13.96 6.61 8.40
N LEU A 151 14.60 5.44 8.27
CA LEU A 151 15.56 4.90 9.23
C LEU A 151 17.02 5.24 8.85
N GLY A 152 17.27 5.69 7.63
CA GLY A 152 18.62 6.02 7.16
C GLY A 152 18.76 5.90 5.64
N ASP A 153 19.98 6.17 5.16
CA ASP A 153 20.31 6.01 3.74
C ASP A 153 20.32 4.53 3.33
N ARG A 154 19.78 4.23 2.13
CA ARG A 154 19.65 2.84 1.66
C ARG A 154 20.99 2.13 1.53
N GLY A 155 22.06 2.81 1.09
CA GLY A 155 23.38 2.24 0.95
C GLY A 155 23.96 1.83 2.30
N TRP A 156 23.80 2.70 3.30
CA TRP A 156 24.20 2.43 4.67
C TRP A 156 23.39 1.28 5.30
N LEU A 157 22.07 1.27 5.12
CA LEU A 157 21.18 0.22 5.65
C LEU A 157 21.49 -1.16 5.06
N LEU A 158 21.85 -1.24 3.77
CA LEU A 158 22.25 -2.49 3.15
C LEU A 158 23.60 -2.99 3.68
N ALA A 159 24.57 -2.09 3.89
CA ALA A 159 25.87 -2.45 4.46
C ALA A 159 25.74 -2.92 5.93
N GLU A 160 24.86 -2.28 6.72
CA GLU A 160 24.58 -2.70 8.09
C GLU A 160 23.97 -4.11 8.14
N LEU A 161 23.15 -4.47 7.16
CA LEU A 161 22.57 -5.81 7.03
C LEU A 161 23.62 -6.89 6.70
N ASP A 162 24.75 -6.50 6.09
CA ASP A 162 25.87 -7.40 5.78
C ASP A 162 26.76 -7.66 7.00
N ASN A 163 26.74 -6.76 7.98
CA ASN A 163 27.55 -6.85 9.20
C ASN A 163 26.80 -7.47 10.40
N ALA A 164 25.48 -7.61 10.31
CA ALA A 164 24.59 -8.15 11.34
C ALA A 164 24.31 -9.65 11.16
#